data_AF-A0A9P8EN02-F1
#
_entry.id   AF-A0A9P8EN02-F1
#
_cell.length_a   1.000
_cell.length_b   1.000
_cell.length_c   1.000
_cell.angle_alpha   90.00
_cell.angle_beta   90.00
_cell.angle_gamma   90.00
#
_symmetry.space_group_name_H-M   'P 1'
#
loop_
_entity.id
_entity.type
_entity.pdbx_description
1 polymer ?
#
loop_
_entity_poly.entity_id
_entity_poly.type
_entity_poly.pdbx_seq_one_letter_code
_entity_poly.pdbx_strand_id
1 'polypeptide(L)'
;AVWDNVWGFDYTPLKRTALTEPLVDTVDLKAVVTDPAPLITLDLYTCKVADLAFHLPYSLPIRRTDYVHALIAWFDIEFSACHKPVKFSTGPHTKYTHWKQTVFYLDDNLTVEAGEKLNGTLLCKPNERNRRDLDVAIEYNLEANEQGREAKGKCTYVMC
;
A
#
# COMPACT_ATOMS: atom_id res chain seq x y z
N ALA A 1 -7.60 8.33 -19.99
CA ALA A 1 -8.17 7.49 -18.92
C ALA A 1 -9.68 7.40 -19.10
N VAL A 2 -10.36 6.41 -18.51
CA VAL A 2 -11.81 6.17 -18.71
C VAL A 2 -12.66 7.41 -18.34
N TRP A 3 -12.28 8.13 -17.29
CA TRP A 3 -13.02 9.28 -16.77
C TRP A 3 -12.86 10.57 -17.57
N ASP A 4 -11.84 10.67 -18.43
CA ASP A 4 -11.59 11.89 -19.22
C ASP A 4 -12.66 12.06 -20.33
N ASN A 5 -13.27 10.95 -20.74
CA ASN A 5 -14.33 10.93 -21.74
C ASN A 5 -15.22 9.69 -21.55
N VAL A 6 -16.28 9.86 -20.77
CA VAL A 6 -17.33 8.86 -20.60
C VAL A 6 -18.46 9.22 -21.56
N TRP A 7 -18.44 8.64 -22.76
CA TRP A 7 -19.47 8.84 -23.79
C TRP A 7 -19.67 10.30 -24.24
N GLY A 8 -18.59 11.08 -24.29
CA GLY A 8 -18.58 12.49 -24.69
C GLY A 8 -18.62 13.48 -23.51
N PHE A 9 -18.72 12.98 -22.27
CA PHE A 9 -18.75 13.80 -21.06
C PHE A 9 -17.44 13.70 -20.28
N ASP A 10 -16.95 14.84 -19.81
CA ASP A 10 -15.77 14.94 -18.96
C ASP A 10 -16.16 14.67 -17.49
N TYR A 11 -15.70 13.53 -16.97
CA TYR A 11 -15.84 13.11 -15.58
C TYR A 11 -14.51 13.16 -14.81
N THR A 12 -13.54 13.96 -15.26
CA THR A 12 -12.24 14.14 -14.59
C THR A 12 -12.37 14.41 -13.07
N PRO A 13 -13.38 15.13 -12.54
CA PRO A 13 -13.54 15.28 -11.10
C PRO A 13 -13.69 13.95 -10.33
N LEU A 14 -14.33 12.93 -10.91
CA LEU A 14 -14.48 11.61 -10.27
C LEU A 14 -13.15 10.86 -10.16
N LYS A 15 -12.20 11.13 -11.06
CA LYS A 15 -10.89 10.48 -11.07
C LYS A 15 -10.15 10.71 -9.74
N ARG A 16 -10.20 11.92 -9.20
CA ARG A 16 -9.56 12.25 -7.92
C ARG A 16 -10.18 11.49 -6.76
N THR A 17 -11.50 11.41 -6.70
CA THR A 17 -12.21 10.67 -5.66
C THR A 17 -11.92 9.17 -5.74
N ALA A 18 -11.92 8.60 -6.96
CA ALA A 18 -11.63 7.19 -7.16
C ALA A 18 -10.19 6.81 -6.76
N LEU A 19 -9.22 7.72 -6.88
CA LEU A 19 -7.84 7.48 -6.44
C LEU A 19 -7.67 7.54 -4.91
N THR A 20 -8.54 8.28 -4.21
CA THR A 20 -8.53 8.37 -2.74
C THR A 20 -9.17 7.17 -2.04
N GLU A 21 -9.89 6.31 -2.77
CA GLU A 21 -10.49 5.08 -2.24
C GLU A 21 -9.60 3.89 -2.55
N PRO A 22 -9.05 3.17 -1.55
CA PRO A 22 -8.24 1.98 -1.79
C PRO A 22 -9.07 0.83 -2.37
N LEU A 23 -8.49 0.08 -3.29
CA LEU A 23 -9.16 -1.06 -3.91
C LEU A 23 -8.76 -2.37 -3.23
N VAL A 24 -9.72 -3.26 -3.00
CA VAL A 24 -9.45 -4.62 -2.50
C VAL A 24 -9.49 -5.60 -3.68
N ASP A 25 -8.32 -6.00 -4.17
CA ASP A 25 -8.23 -6.93 -5.29
C ASP A 25 -7.03 -7.89 -5.24
N THR A 26 -7.05 -8.93 -6.07
CA THR A 26 -5.94 -9.87 -6.23
C THR A 26 -4.91 -9.29 -7.19
N VAL A 27 -3.67 -9.17 -6.71
CA VAL A 27 -2.55 -8.64 -7.49
C VAL A 27 -1.72 -9.80 -8.05
N ASP A 28 -1.53 -9.84 -9.36
CA ASP A 28 -0.61 -10.80 -9.99
C ASP A 28 0.82 -10.52 -9.50
N LEU A 29 1.52 -11.54 -9.02
CA LEU A 29 2.91 -11.46 -8.59
C LEU A 29 3.82 -10.87 -9.68
N LYS A 30 3.49 -11.07 -10.96
CA LYS A 30 4.22 -10.46 -12.08
C LYS A 30 4.12 -8.94 -12.11
N ALA A 31 3.11 -8.33 -11.51
CA ALA A 31 2.98 -6.88 -11.41
C ALA A 31 3.80 -6.27 -10.25
N VAL A 32 4.33 -7.10 -9.34
CA VAL A 32 5.13 -6.63 -8.20
C VAL A 32 6.56 -6.35 -8.65
N VAL A 33 7.04 -5.13 -8.39
CA VAL A 33 8.35 -4.64 -8.83
C VAL A 33 9.39 -4.52 -7.70
N THR A 34 8.96 -4.59 -6.44
CA THR A 34 9.82 -4.40 -5.26
C THR A 34 9.92 -5.68 -4.44
N ASP A 35 10.88 -5.72 -3.53
CA ASP A 35 10.82 -6.64 -2.40
C ASP A 35 9.77 -6.17 -1.39
N PRO A 36 9.09 -7.10 -0.68
CA PRO A 36 8.19 -6.77 0.40
C PRO A 36 8.97 -6.25 1.62
N ALA A 37 8.38 -5.32 2.37
CA ALA A 37 8.93 -4.84 3.63
C ALA A 37 7.90 -4.98 4.76
N PRO A 38 8.29 -5.51 5.94
CA PRO A 38 7.40 -5.53 7.09
C PRO A 38 7.20 -4.10 7.60
N LEU A 39 5.95 -3.70 7.78
CA LEU A 39 5.59 -2.37 8.29
C LEU A 39 5.41 -2.38 9.81
N ILE A 40 4.60 -3.31 10.32
CA ILE A 40 4.27 -3.43 11.74
C ILE A 40 4.02 -4.90 12.09
N THR A 41 4.43 -5.30 13.28
CA THR A 41 4.10 -6.60 13.88
C THR A 41 3.32 -6.37 15.15
N LEU A 42 2.14 -6.98 15.26
CA LEU A 42 1.26 -6.85 16.41
C LEU A 42 1.17 -8.20 17.14
N ASP A 43 1.70 -8.26 18.35
CA ASP A 43 1.52 -9.40 19.25
C ASP A 43 0.23 -9.24 20.04
N LEU A 44 -0.75 -10.11 19.79
CA LEU A 44 -2.08 -10.05 20.41
C LEU A 44 -2.07 -10.23 21.94
N TYR A 45 -0.99 -10.76 22.53
CA TYR A 45 -0.86 -10.86 23.99
C TYR A 45 -0.46 -9.54 24.66
N THR A 46 0.22 -8.66 23.92
CA THR A 46 0.87 -7.46 24.50
C THR A 46 0.41 -6.15 23.86
N CYS A 47 -0.16 -6.19 22.65
CA CYS A 47 -0.61 -5.00 21.93
C CYS A 47 -1.76 -4.30 22.65
N LYS A 48 -1.77 -2.97 22.55
CA LYS A 48 -2.80 -2.07 23.09
C LYS A 48 -3.55 -1.40 21.96
N VAL A 49 -4.74 -0.90 22.27
CA VAL A 49 -5.55 -0.12 21.31
C VAL A 49 -4.79 1.09 20.76
N ALA A 50 -3.93 1.71 21.59
CA ALA A 50 -3.09 2.83 21.16
C ALA A 50 -2.06 2.45 20.08
N ASP A 51 -1.63 1.19 20.03
CA ASP A 51 -0.65 0.71 19.05
C ASP A 51 -1.27 0.50 17.65
N LEU A 52 -2.61 0.49 17.56
CA LEU A 52 -3.35 0.34 16.31
C LEU A 52 -3.40 1.63 15.48
N ALA A 53 -3.11 2.78 16.12
CA ALA A 53 -2.93 4.05 15.43
C ALA A 53 -1.42 4.33 15.34
N PHE A 54 -0.85 4.12 14.15
CA PHE A 54 0.59 4.15 13.97
C PHE A 54 1.01 5.06 12.82
N HIS A 55 2.24 5.54 12.89
CA HIS A 55 2.94 6.27 11.83
C HIS A 55 4.36 5.73 11.77
N LEU A 56 4.65 4.89 10.78
CA LEU A 56 5.88 4.12 10.70
C LEU A 56 6.58 4.28 9.35
N PRO A 57 7.92 4.31 9.33
CA PRO A 57 8.67 4.35 8.09
C PRO A 57 8.66 2.98 7.39
N TYR A 58 8.80 3.00 6.07
CA TYR A 58 9.05 1.80 5.26
C TYR A 58 10.14 2.06 4.23
N SER A 59 10.75 0.99 3.73
CA SER A 59 11.76 1.01 2.67
C SER A 59 11.55 -0.17 1.74
N LEU A 60 11.31 0.09 0.47
CA LEU A 60 11.04 -0.92 -0.56
C LEU A 60 12.18 -0.92 -1.59
N PRO A 61 13.04 -1.96 -1.60
CA PRO A 61 14.06 -2.12 -2.63
C PRO A 61 13.43 -2.42 -3.99
N ILE A 62 13.83 -1.70 -5.04
CA ILE A 62 13.35 -1.93 -6.39
C ILE A 62 14.12 -3.09 -7.03
N ARG A 63 13.40 -4.14 -7.43
CA ARG A 63 13.99 -5.35 -8.03
C ARG A 63 14.17 -5.26 -9.53
N ARG A 64 13.30 -4.50 -10.22
CA ARG A 64 13.31 -4.37 -11.68
C ARG A 64 12.91 -2.97 -12.11
N THR A 65 13.47 -2.53 -13.24
CA THR A 65 13.10 -1.28 -13.89
C THR A 65 11.70 -1.38 -14.47
N ASP A 66 10.80 -0.48 -14.04
CA ASP A 66 9.39 -0.49 -14.41
C ASP A 66 8.71 0.84 -13.97
N TYR A 67 7.40 0.92 -14.13
CA TYR A 67 6.58 2.00 -13.56
C TYR A 67 5.84 1.53 -12.30
N VAL A 68 5.94 2.30 -11.22
CA VAL A 68 5.16 2.10 -9.99
C VAL A 68 3.92 2.99 -10.05
N HIS A 69 2.75 2.35 -10.06
CA HIS A 69 1.45 3.02 -10.13
C HIS A 69 0.73 3.03 -8.79
N ALA A 70 1.05 2.06 -7.92
CA ALA A 70 0.38 1.82 -6.66
C ALA A 70 1.31 1.12 -5.67
N LEU A 71 1.03 1.29 -4.40
CA LEU A 71 1.53 0.44 -3.33
C LEU A 71 0.47 -0.59 -2.96
N ILE A 72 0.91 -1.77 -2.52
CA ILE A 72 0.02 -2.82 -2.06
C ILE A 72 0.34 -3.16 -0.61
N ALA A 73 -0.69 -3.35 0.20
CA ALA A 73 -0.56 -3.84 1.56
C ALA A 73 -1.32 -5.15 1.72
N TRP A 74 -0.75 -6.02 2.54
CA TRP A 74 -1.34 -7.28 2.96
C TRP A 74 -0.86 -7.57 4.38
N PHE A 75 -1.38 -8.65 4.97
CA PHE A 75 -0.97 -9.09 6.29
C PHE A 75 -0.67 -10.58 6.32
N ASP A 76 0.20 -10.93 7.27
CA ASP A 76 0.57 -12.30 7.61
C ASP A 76 0.08 -12.60 9.02
N ILE A 77 -0.40 -13.84 9.24
CA ILE A 77 -0.86 -14.31 10.55
C ILE A 77 -0.04 -15.52 10.96
N GLU A 78 0.36 -15.53 12.22
CA GLU A 78 1.06 -16.65 12.86
C GLU A 78 0.37 -17.03 14.18
N PHE A 79 0.03 -18.31 14.31
CA PHE A 79 -0.43 -18.94 15.55
C PHE A 79 0.75 -19.64 16.21
N SER A 80 1.45 -18.92 17.08
CA SER A 80 2.71 -19.35 17.69
C SER A 80 2.55 -20.33 18.86
N ALA A 81 1.39 -20.37 19.52
CA ALA A 81 1.12 -21.22 20.68
C ALA A 81 0.71 -22.67 20.32
N CYS A 82 0.73 -23.04 19.04
CA CYS A 82 0.42 -24.40 18.59
C CYS A 82 1.64 -25.33 18.71
N HIS A 83 1.42 -26.65 18.86
CA HIS A 83 2.52 -27.63 18.88
C HIS A 83 3.39 -27.57 17.61
N LYS A 84 2.79 -27.23 16.46
CA LYS A 84 3.47 -26.80 15.24
C LYS A 84 2.96 -25.41 14.88
N PRO A 85 3.83 -24.41 14.63
CA PRO A 85 3.38 -23.09 14.23
C PRO A 85 2.52 -23.15 12.97
N VAL A 86 1.34 -22.55 13.03
CA VAL A 86 0.43 -22.43 11.88
C VAL A 86 0.50 -21.00 11.38
N LYS A 87 0.77 -20.81 10.08
CA LYS A 87 0.85 -19.47 9.49
C LYS A 87 0.17 -19.41 8.13
N PHE A 88 -0.39 -18.26 7.81
CA PHE A 88 -0.85 -17.95 6.46
C PHE A 88 -0.58 -16.49 6.13
N SER A 89 -0.50 -16.18 4.85
CA SER A 89 -0.29 -14.83 4.33
C SER A 89 -1.37 -14.52 3.32
N THR A 90 -1.79 -13.26 3.29
CA THR A 90 -2.69 -12.69 2.27
C THR A 90 -1.91 -12.03 1.13
N GLY A 91 -0.58 -12.17 1.08
CA GLY A 91 0.25 -11.54 0.07
C GLY A 91 0.04 -12.09 -1.35
N PRO A 92 0.45 -11.34 -2.38
CA PRO A 92 0.29 -11.75 -3.78
C PRO A 92 1.10 -13.00 -4.16
N HIS A 93 2.05 -13.40 -3.30
CA HIS A 93 2.90 -14.58 -3.48
C HIS A 93 2.29 -15.86 -2.89
N THR A 94 1.12 -15.79 -2.24
CA THR A 94 0.44 -16.94 -1.63
C THR A 94 -0.87 -17.28 -2.31
N LYS A 95 -1.53 -18.35 -1.83
CA LYS A 95 -2.84 -18.76 -2.34
C LYS A 95 -3.89 -17.70 -1.98
N TYR A 96 -4.88 -17.59 -2.86
CA TYR A 96 -6.02 -16.70 -2.70
C TYR A 96 -6.68 -16.84 -1.30
N THR A 97 -7.03 -15.69 -0.73
CA THR A 97 -7.87 -15.56 0.47
C THR A 97 -8.96 -14.53 0.20
N HIS A 98 -10.05 -14.53 0.97
CA HIS A 98 -11.14 -13.56 0.78
C HIS A 98 -10.73 -12.10 1.03
N TRP A 99 -9.64 -11.86 1.76
CA TRP A 99 -9.12 -10.52 2.01
C TRP A 99 -8.39 -9.93 0.81
N LYS A 100 -7.90 -10.77 -0.11
CA LYS A 100 -7.06 -10.35 -1.23
C LYS A 100 -5.91 -9.43 -0.75
N GLN A 101 -5.63 -8.32 -1.44
CA GLN A 101 -4.71 -7.27 -1.02
C GLN A 101 -5.40 -5.89 -1.13
N THR A 102 -4.91 -4.92 -0.38
CA THR A 102 -5.34 -3.52 -0.50
C THR A 102 -4.38 -2.76 -1.41
N VAL A 103 -4.89 -2.11 -2.44
CA VAL A 103 -4.15 -1.37 -3.46
C VAL A 103 -4.36 0.13 -3.25
N PHE A 104 -3.25 0.86 -3.12
CA PHE A 104 -3.18 2.31 -2.92
C PHE A 104 -2.55 2.96 -4.15
N TYR A 105 -3.38 3.51 -5.04
CA TYR A 105 -2.89 4.18 -6.25
C TYR A 105 -2.21 5.51 -5.92
N LEU A 106 -1.04 5.73 -6.51
CA LEU A 106 -0.35 7.01 -6.43
C LEU A 106 -0.98 8.02 -7.39
N ASP A 107 -0.88 9.31 -7.08
CA ASP A 107 -1.33 10.37 -7.97
C ASP A 107 -0.50 10.41 -9.26
N ASP A 108 0.81 10.19 -9.12
CA ASP A 108 1.78 10.17 -10.22
C ASP A 108 2.50 8.82 -10.29
N ASN A 109 2.72 8.35 -11.52
CA ASN A 109 3.50 7.14 -11.77
C ASN A 109 4.99 7.41 -11.53
N LEU A 110 5.65 6.52 -10.80
CA LEU A 110 7.09 6.62 -10.54
C LEU A 110 7.85 5.75 -11.54
N THR A 111 8.81 6.33 -12.25
CA THR A 111 9.73 5.58 -13.11
C THR A 111 10.92 5.12 -12.29
N VAL A 112 10.99 3.82 -12.00
CA VAL A 112 12.00 3.25 -11.11
C VAL A 112 12.98 2.36 -11.85
N GLU A 113 14.20 2.23 -11.33
CA GLU A 113 15.24 1.33 -11.81
C GLU A 113 15.65 0.27 -10.79
N ALA A 114 16.07 -0.89 -11.29
CA ALA A 114 16.61 -1.95 -10.45
C ALA A 114 17.79 -1.43 -9.60
N GLY A 115 17.74 -1.66 -8.29
CA GLY A 115 18.75 -1.21 -7.34
C GLY A 115 18.44 0.11 -6.64
N GLU A 116 17.42 0.87 -7.09
CA GLU A 116 16.89 2.04 -6.39
C GLU A 116 16.07 1.63 -5.14
N LYS A 117 15.67 2.62 -4.34
CA LYS A 117 14.82 2.41 -3.16
C LYS A 117 13.67 3.39 -3.11
N LEU A 118 12.49 2.90 -2.77
CA LEU A 118 11.34 3.73 -2.43
C LEU A 118 11.17 3.75 -0.91
N ASN A 119 11.52 4.87 -0.31
CA ASN A 119 11.38 5.10 1.13
C ASN A 119 10.12 5.90 1.40
N GLY A 120 9.61 5.83 2.62
CA GLY A 120 8.39 6.54 2.94
C GLY A 120 7.93 6.37 4.37
N THR A 121 6.77 6.92 4.67
CA THR A 121 6.06 6.67 5.93
C THR A 121 4.61 6.33 5.65
N LEU A 122 4.06 5.40 6.42
CA LEU A 122 2.64 5.05 6.40
C LEU A 122 2.04 5.42 7.75
N LEU A 123 1.02 6.27 7.71
CA LEU A 123 0.14 6.57 8.82
C LEU A 123 -1.17 5.82 8.63
N CYS A 124 -1.63 5.13 9.67
CA CYS A 124 -2.94 4.49 9.72
C CYS A 124 -3.58 4.82 11.07
N LYS A 125 -4.80 5.37 11.05
CA LYS A 125 -5.56 5.66 12.27
C LYS A 125 -7.08 5.53 12.04
N PRO A 126 -7.87 5.28 13.10
CA PRO A 126 -9.32 5.37 13.00
C PRO A 126 -9.78 6.78 12.60
N ASN A 127 -10.79 6.87 11.73
CA ASN A 127 -11.39 8.14 11.32
C ASN A 127 -12.16 8.81 12.48
N GLU A 128 -12.14 10.15 12.50
CA GLU A 128 -12.77 10.95 13.57
C GLU A 128 -14.30 10.92 13.55
N ARG A 129 -14.92 10.82 12.37
CA ARG A 129 -16.38 10.79 12.20
C ARG A 129 -16.96 9.40 12.42
N ASN A 130 -16.33 8.38 11.84
CA ASN A 130 -16.72 6.99 12.00
C ASN A 130 -15.49 6.14 12.32
N ARG A 131 -15.37 5.72 13.58
CA ARG A 131 -14.21 4.96 14.07
C ARG A 131 -14.03 3.57 13.43
N ARG A 132 -14.97 3.11 12.60
CA ARG A 132 -14.82 1.89 11.80
C ARG A 132 -14.05 2.14 10.50
N ASP A 133 -14.08 3.38 10.01
CA ASP A 133 -13.33 3.78 8.83
C ASP A 133 -11.87 4.07 9.24
N LEU A 134 -10.95 3.88 8.31
CA LEU A 134 -9.52 4.11 8.51
C LEU A 134 -9.04 5.25 7.63
N ASP A 135 -8.39 6.23 8.27
CA ASP A 135 -7.62 7.25 7.57
C ASP A 135 -6.20 6.72 7.37
N VAL A 136 -5.79 6.59 6.11
CA VAL A 136 -4.45 6.18 5.74
C VAL A 136 -3.75 7.29 4.97
N ALA A 137 -2.52 7.60 5.36
CA ALA A 137 -1.66 8.52 4.63
C ALA A 137 -0.35 7.82 4.29
N ILE A 138 0.04 7.89 3.03
CA ILE A 138 1.29 7.32 2.53
C ILE A 138 2.13 8.46 1.97
N GLU A 139 3.30 8.65 2.56
CA GLU A 139 4.34 9.52 2.05
C GLU A 139 5.41 8.65 1.40
N TYR A 140 5.86 9.02 0.22
CA TYR A 140 6.89 8.29 -0.52
C TYR A 140 7.98 9.23 -1.03
N ASN A 141 9.19 8.70 -1.14
CA ASN A 141 10.38 9.34 -1.65
C ASN A 141 11.23 8.31 -2.40
N LEU A 142 11.35 8.48 -3.72
CA LEU A 142 12.20 7.67 -4.57
C LEU A 142 13.64 8.17 -4.47
N GLU A 143 14.51 7.33 -3.92
CA GLU A 143 15.96 7.53 -3.93
C GLU A 143 16.52 6.95 -5.23
N ALA A 144 16.56 7.80 -6.25
CA ALA A 144 17.09 7.47 -7.55
C ALA A 144 18.63 7.54 -7.56
N ASN A 145 19.25 6.72 -8.40
CA ASN A 145 20.72 6.72 -8.56
C ASN A 145 21.20 7.93 -9.38
N GLU A 146 20.33 8.47 -10.24
CA GLU A 146 20.63 9.60 -11.13
C GLU A 146 20.05 10.91 -10.60
N GLN A 147 20.86 11.97 -10.64
CA GLN A 147 20.43 13.31 -10.25
C GLN A 147 19.32 13.82 -11.20
N GLY A 148 18.18 14.22 -10.63
CA GLY A 148 17.02 14.75 -11.36
C GLY A 148 15.85 13.79 -11.53
N ARG A 149 15.96 12.55 -11.05
CA ARG A 149 14.86 11.55 -11.06
C ARG A 149 14.20 11.33 -9.71
N GLU A 150 14.50 12.19 -8.74
CA GLU A 150 13.86 12.16 -7.43
C GLU A 150 12.36 12.45 -7.58
N ALA A 151 11.55 11.60 -6.96
CA ALA A 151 10.10 11.76 -6.93
C ALA A 151 9.62 11.60 -5.48
N LYS A 152 8.87 12.58 -5.01
CA LYS A 152 8.29 12.57 -3.67
C LYS A 152 6.83 12.98 -3.72
N GLY A 153 6.02 12.37 -2.88
CA GLY A 153 4.60 12.68 -2.82
C GLY A 153 3.96 12.18 -1.56
N LYS A 154 2.69 12.57 -1.40
CA LYS A 154 1.86 12.20 -0.27
C LYS A 154 0.44 11.97 -0.78
N CYS A 155 -0.08 10.79 -0.51
CA CYS A 155 -1.45 10.44 -0.84
C CYS A 155 -2.22 10.13 0.45
N THR A 156 -3.48 10.53 0.48
CA THR A 156 -4.39 10.30 1.62
C THR A 156 -5.59 9.51 1.14
N TYR A 157 -5.96 8.50 1.92
CA TYR A 157 -7.00 7.55 1.61
C TYR A 157 -7.96 7.41 2.79
N VAL A 158 -9.21 7.14 2.49
CA VAL A 158 -10.23 6.77 3.49
C VAL A 158 -10.73 5.38 3.12
N MET A 159 -10.56 4.42 4.02
CA MET A 159 -11.13 3.07 3.88
C MET A 159 -12.40 2.98 4.70
N CYS A 160 -13.51 2.68 4.04
CA CYS A 160 -14.84 2.50 4.64
C CYS A 160 -15.19 1.00 4.80
#